data_AF-A0A6P7F4J5-F1
#
_entry.id   AF-A0A6P7F4J5-F1
#
_cell.length_a   1.000
_cell.length_b   1.000
_cell.length_c   1.000
_cell.angle_alpha   90.00
_cell.angle_beta   90.00
_cell.angle_gamma   90.00
#
_symmetry.space_group_name_H-M   'P 1'
#
loop_
_entity.id
_entity.type
_entity.pdbx_description
1 polymer ?
#
loop_
_entity_poly.entity_id
_entity_poly.type
_entity_poly.pdbx_seq_one_letter_code
_entity_poly.pdbx_strand_id
1 'polypeptide(L)'
;MLPFIGNLLINLNYDLYDSYVVNTNGIEMSIDDNMTCENHEEADTKIVHHVCKLNTLAKTNVLIKTSDTDVLIIMLENMDHLQSDDLEIFMKYGTGNFKLYINITKLHTELEPSLCTRLFASISL
;
A
#
# COMPACT_ATOMS: atom_id res chain seq x y z
N MET A 1 32.16 -12.24 1.07
CA MET A 1 30.74 -12.42 0.73
C MET A 1 30.33 -11.21 -0.09
N LEU A 2 30.20 -11.36 -1.40
CA LEU A 2 29.81 -10.26 -2.29
C LEU A 2 28.30 -10.00 -2.13
N PRO A 3 27.84 -8.75 -1.94
CA PRO A 3 26.42 -8.47 -1.92
C PRO A 3 25.93 -8.54 -3.37
N PHE A 4 25.34 -9.68 -3.76
CA PHE A 4 24.56 -9.78 -4.99
C PHE A 4 23.24 -9.06 -4.73
N ILE A 5 23.25 -7.74 -4.84
CA ILE A 5 22.03 -6.96 -5.06
C ILE A 5 21.76 -7.13 -6.55
N GLY A 6 20.78 -7.97 -6.89
CA GLY A 6 20.27 -8.06 -8.27
C GLY A 6 19.68 -6.71 -8.72
N ASN A 7 18.95 -6.68 -9.83
CA ASN A 7 18.18 -5.50 -10.22
C ASN A 7 17.19 -5.13 -9.09
N LEU A 8 17.60 -4.26 -8.18
CA LEU A 8 16.85 -3.82 -7.01
C LEU A 8 16.16 -2.53 -7.39
N LEU A 9 14.83 -2.57 -7.38
CA LEU A 9 13.96 -1.41 -7.47
C LEU A 9 13.58 -0.98 -6.05
N ILE A 10 13.87 0.27 -5.71
CA ILE A 10 13.42 0.91 -4.47
C ILE A 10 12.55 2.08 -4.86
N ASN A 11 11.29 2.08 -4.42
CA ASN A 11 10.39 3.22 -4.56
C ASN A 11 10.26 3.92 -3.21
N LEU A 12 10.45 5.23 -3.21
CA LEU A 12 10.35 6.09 -2.04
C LEU A 12 9.31 7.17 -2.31
N ASN A 13 8.32 7.29 -1.42
CA ASN A 13 7.38 8.40 -1.45
C ASN A 13 7.55 9.22 -0.17
N TYR A 14 8.20 10.39 -0.28
CA TYR A 14 8.36 11.35 0.80
C TYR A 14 7.76 12.70 0.41
N ASP A 15 8.36 13.37 -0.57
CA ASP A 15 7.81 14.58 -1.21
C ASP A 15 7.28 14.25 -2.61
N LEU A 16 8.12 13.57 -3.40
CA LEU A 16 7.78 13.01 -4.70
C LEU A 16 7.87 11.48 -4.65
N TYR A 17 7.41 10.81 -5.70
CA TYR A 17 7.61 9.38 -5.87
C TYR A 17 8.92 9.10 -6.63
N ASP A 18 9.99 8.91 -5.87
CA ASP A 18 11.32 8.58 -6.40
C ASP A 18 11.46 7.07 -6.59
N SER A 19 11.88 6.65 -7.79
CA SER A 19 12.20 5.28 -8.15
C SER A 19 13.69 5.15 -8.39
N TYR A 20 14.34 4.26 -7.64
CA TYR A 20 15.76 3.96 -7.74
C TYR A 20 15.97 2.55 -8.29
N VAL A 21 16.66 2.44 -9.41
CA VAL A 21 16.99 1.16 -10.04
C VAL A 21 18.50 0.94 -9.99
N VAL A 22 18.92 -0.13 -9.34
CA VAL A 22 20.32 -0.56 -9.34
C VAL A 22 20.61 -1.32 -10.64
N ASN A 23 21.47 -0.75 -11.48
CA ASN A 23 21.95 -1.33 -12.72
C ASN A 23 23.47 -1.63 -12.62
N THR A 24 24.03 -2.34 -13.61
CA THR A 24 25.47 -2.69 -13.61
C THR A 24 26.41 -1.48 -13.60
N ASN A 25 25.93 -0.32 -14.02
CA ASN A 25 26.72 0.90 -14.19
C ASN A 25 26.43 1.97 -13.11
N GLY A 26 25.57 1.70 -12.13
CA GLY A 26 25.21 2.65 -11.09
C GLY A 26 23.75 2.58 -10.66
N ILE A 27 23.30 3.65 -10.00
CA ILE A 27 21.91 3.82 -9.56
C ILE A 27 21.27 4.86 -10.47
N GLU A 28 20.20 4.47 -11.16
CA GLU A 28 19.37 5.38 -11.93
C GLU A 28 18.18 5.82 -11.06
N MET A 29 17.89 7.12 -11.07
CA MET A 29 16.77 7.71 -10.33
C MET A 29 15.80 8.36 -11.32
N SER A 30 14.52 8.07 -11.15
CA SER A 30 13.41 8.68 -11.91
C SER A 30 12.27 9.06 -10.98
N ILE A 31 11.52 10.11 -11.32
CA ILE A 31 10.31 10.51 -10.61
C ILE A 31 9.10 10.00 -11.39
N ASP A 32 8.14 9.38 -10.70
CA ASP A 32 6.85 9.02 -11.28
C ASP A 32 5.75 9.96 -10.77
N ASP A 33 5.47 11.01 -11.54
CA ASP A 33 4.45 12.01 -11.21
C ASP A 33 3.05 11.40 -11.04
N ASN A 34 2.76 10.26 -11.67
CA ASN A 34 1.48 9.59 -11.49
C ASN A 34 1.35 8.94 -10.12
N MET A 35 2.47 8.63 -9.46
CA MET A 35 2.51 8.03 -8.13
C MET A 35 2.83 9.07 -7.04
N THR A 36 3.23 10.27 -7.42
CA THR A 36 3.39 11.41 -6.52
C THR A 36 2.05 11.81 -5.88
N CYS A 37 2.12 12.23 -4.62
CA CYS A 37 1.02 12.85 -3.90
C CYS A 37 1.55 14.15 -3.27
N GLU A 38 1.29 15.28 -3.94
CA GLU A 38 1.87 16.60 -3.60
C GLU A 38 1.20 17.26 -2.39
N ASN A 39 -0.04 16.90 -2.10
CA ASN A 39 -0.71 17.36 -0.89
C ASN A 39 -0.19 16.52 0.27
N HIS A 40 0.35 17.17 1.31
CA HIS A 40 0.99 16.57 2.48
C HIS A 40 0.12 15.51 3.21
N GLU A 41 -0.02 14.32 2.63
CA GLU A 41 -0.68 13.16 3.22
C GLU A 41 0.22 12.48 4.25
N GLU A 42 -0.39 12.01 5.33
CA GLU A 42 0.23 11.15 6.34
C GLU A 42 0.64 9.79 5.74
N ALA A 43 1.50 9.03 6.43
CA ALA A 43 2.06 7.79 5.87
C ALA A 43 0.99 6.73 5.57
N ASP A 44 -0.06 6.68 6.38
CA ASP A 44 -1.18 5.76 6.28
C ASP A 44 -2.01 5.97 5.00
N THR A 45 -2.38 7.22 4.73
CA THR A 45 -3.13 7.67 3.55
C THR A 45 -2.29 7.48 2.28
N LYS A 46 -0.99 7.82 2.32
CA LYS A 46 -0.06 7.51 1.22
C LYS A 46 -0.02 6.02 0.90
N ILE A 47 0.09 5.15 1.90
CA ILE A 47 0.10 3.69 1.68
C ILE A 47 -1.15 3.26 0.91
N VAL A 48 -2.33 3.72 1.31
CA VAL A 48 -3.59 3.35 0.65
C VAL A 48 -3.67 3.91 -0.77
N HIS A 49 -3.29 5.17 -0.99
CA HIS A 49 -3.20 5.78 -2.31
C HIS A 49 -2.32 4.98 -3.27
N HIS A 50 -1.17 4.51 -2.81
CA HIS A 50 -0.28 3.65 -3.59
C HIS A 50 -0.94 2.33 -3.96
N VAL A 51 -1.57 1.66 -2.99
CA VAL A 51 -2.28 0.40 -3.27
C VAL A 51 -3.39 0.61 -4.29
N CYS A 52 -4.17 1.70 -4.18
CA CYS A 52 -5.24 2.02 -5.11
C CYS A 52 -4.75 2.24 -6.54
N LYS A 53 -3.54 2.78 -6.73
CA LYS A 53 -2.94 3.01 -8.06
C LYS A 53 -2.25 1.79 -8.67
N LEU A 54 -2.10 0.69 -7.94
CA LEU A 54 -1.52 -0.53 -8.51
C LEU A 54 -2.39 -1.06 -9.65
N ASN A 55 -1.80 -1.11 -10.85
CA ASN A 55 -2.42 -1.72 -12.01
C ASN A 55 -1.66 -3.01 -12.34
N THR A 56 -2.36 -4.15 -12.23
CA THR A 56 -1.78 -5.47 -12.42
C THR A 56 -2.53 -6.23 -13.51
N LEU A 57 -1.79 -6.90 -14.39
CA LEU A 57 -2.35 -7.74 -15.46
C LEU A 57 -2.62 -9.20 -15.02
N ALA A 58 -2.32 -9.53 -13.77
CA ALA A 58 -2.49 -10.86 -13.19
C ALA A 58 -2.73 -10.76 -11.69
N LYS A 59 -3.28 -11.85 -11.12
CA LYS A 59 -3.51 -11.98 -9.68
C LYS A 59 -2.26 -11.66 -8.86
N THR A 60 -2.38 -10.65 -8.00
CA THR A 60 -1.26 -10.08 -7.26
C THR A 60 -1.61 -9.91 -5.80
N ASN A 61 -0.76 -10.44 -4.91
CA ASN A 61 -0.91 -10.28 -3.47
C ASN A 61 -0.15 -9.04 -2.99
N VAL A 62 -0.86 -8.12 -2.34
CA VAL A 62 -0.29 -6.92 -1.72
C VAL A 62 -0.23 -7.14 -0.21
N LEU A 63 0.95 -7.01 0.39
CA LEU A 63 1.13 -7.10 1.84
C LEU A 63 1.54 -5.75 2.43
N ILE A 64 0.59 -5.09 3.08
CA ILE A 64 0.80 -3.88 3.86
C ILE A 64 1.40 -4.27 5.22
N LYS A 65 2.52 -3.66 5.60
CA LYS A 65 3.19 -3.91 6.89
C LYS A 65 3.16 -2.65 7.73
N THR A 66 2.31 -2.63 8.75
CA THR A 66 2.23 -1.51 9.69
C THR A 66 1.67 -2.00 11.02
N SER A 67 2.05 -1.33 12.12
CA SER A 67 1.39 -1.49 13.42
C SER A 67 0.26 -0.49 13.64
N ASP A 68 0.04 0.40 12.68
CA ASP A 68 -1.02 1.40 12.73
C ASP A 68 -2.33 0.79 12.21
N THR A 69 -3.39 0.86 13.02
CA THR A 69 -4.71 0.33 12.66
C THR A 69 -5.49 1.25 11.74
N ASP A 70 -5.14 2.54 11.66
CA ASP A 70 -5.90 3.50 10.86
C ASP A 70 -5.78 3.14 9.37
N VAL A 71 -4.62 2.62 8.96
CA VAL A 71 -4.40 2.03 7.63
C VAL A 71 -5.42 0.94 7.28
N LEU A 72 -5.84 0.11 8.24
CA LEU A 72 -6.85 -0.92 7.97
C LEU A 72 -8.19 -0.30 7.61
N ILE A 73 -8.62 0.71 8.37
CA ILE A 73 -9.93 1.34 8.17
C ILE A 73 -9.93 2.17 6.90
N ILE A 74 -8.88 2.95 6.67
CA ILE A 74 -8.72 3.76 5.45
C ILE A 74 -8.67 2.83 4.22
N MET A 75 -7.95 1.70 4.29
CA MET A 75 -7.91 0.74 3.18
C MET A 75 -9.28 0.12 2.93
N LEU A 76 -10.04 -0.28 3.97
CA LEU A 76 -11.38 -0.84 3.83
C LEU A 76 -12.35 0.13 3.15
N GLU A 77 -12.29 1.42 3.48
CA GLU A 77 -13.11 2.45 2.83
C GLU A 77 -12.74 2.66 1.37
N ASN A 78 -11.46 2.49 1.02
CA ASN A 78 -10.94 2.78 -0.32
C ASN A 78 -10.83 1.56 -1.25
N MET A 79 -11.39 0.41 -0.86
CA MET A 79 -11.37 -0.81 -1.68
C MET A 79 -12.03 -0.61 -3.06
N ASP A 80 -13.02 0.28 -3.17
CA ASP A 80 -13.69 0.58 -4.44
C ASP A 80 -12.85 1.48 -5.38
N HIS A 81 -11.71 2.01 -4.91
CA HIS A 81 -10.79 2.84 -5.70
C HIS A 81 -9.62 2.05 -6.32
N LEU A 82 -9.55 0.73 -6.11
CA LEU A 82 -8.55 -0.13 -6.72
C LEU A 82 -8.69 -0.12 -8.25
N GLN A 83 -7.56 0.00 -8.96
CA GLN A 83 -7.56 -0.07 -10.43
C GLN A 83 -7.71 -1.48 -11.00
N SER A 84 -7.62 -2.53 -10.16
CA SER A 84 -7.65 -3.93 -10.61
C SER A 84 -8.34 -4.84 -9.58
N ASP A 85 -9.29 -5.64 -10.06
CA ASP A 85 -9.99 -6.67 -9.29
C ASP A 85 -9.11 -7.90 -8.99
N ASP A 86 -7.93 -7.98 -9.62
CA ASP A 86 -6.96 -9.08 -9.43
C ASP A 86 -6.05 -8.88 -8.20
N LEU A 87 -6.27 -7.80 -7.43
CA LEU A 87 -5.52 -7.52 -6.21
C LEU A 87 -6.12 -8.22 -4.97
N GLU A 88 -5.30 -9.00 -4.28
CA GLU A 88 -5.62 -9.50 -2.94
C GLU A 88 -4.77 -8.77 -1.90
N ILE A 89 -5.44 -8.03 -1.01
CA ILE A 89 -4.80 -7.12 -0.07
C ILE A 89 -4.80 -7.75 1.31
N PHE A 90 -3.59 -7.79 1.89
CA PHE A 90 -3.33 -8.29 3.22
C PHE A 90 -2.65 -7.22 4.05
N MET A 91 -2.94 -7.21 5.35
CA MET A 91 -2.21 -6.42 6.33
C MET A 91 -1.55 -7.33 7.35
N LYS A 92 -0.26 -7.07 7.60
CA LYS A 92 0.47 -7.61 8.72
C LYS A 92 0.50 -6.57 9.83
N TYR A 93 -0.27 -6.82 10.88
CA TYR A 93 -0.39 -5.99 12.07
C TYR A 93 0.44 -6.54 13.24
N GLY A 94 1.01 -5.65 14.05
CA GLY A 94 1.67 -5.98 15.32
C GLY A 94 3.20 -5.97 15.30
N THR A 95 3.80 -6.07 16.48
CA THR A 95 5.25 -5.93 16.73
C THR A 95 5.83 -7.16 17.44
N GLY A 96 7.13 -7.41 17.24
CA GLY A 96 7.83 -8.52 17.88
C GLY A 96 7.27 -9.91 17.49
N ASN A 97 6.85 -10.67 18.50
CA ASN A 97 6.29 -12.03 18.35
C ASN A 97 4.78 -12.03 18.16
N PHE A 98 4.09 -10.90 18.38
CA PHE A 98 2.66 -10.78 18.17
C PHE A 98 2.42 -10.17 16.80
N LYS A 99 2.13 -11.05 15.84
CA LYS A 99 1.83 -10.68 14.45
C LYS A 99 0.50 -11.28 14.06
N LEU A 100 -0.40 -10.44 13.59
CA LEU A 100 -1.66 -10.82 13.01
C LEU A 100 -1.61 -10.55 11.51
N TYR A 101 -2.10 -11.51 10.71
CA TYR A 101 -2.27 -11.36 9.28
C TYR A 101 -3.76 -11.26 8.99
N ILE A 102 -4.18 -10.12 8.46
CA ILE A 102 -5.56 -9.79 8.15
C ILE A 102 -5.72 -9.80 6.63
N ASN A 103 -6.68 -10.56 6.12
CA ASN A 103 -7.06 -10.50 4.71
C ASN A 103 -8.12 -9.40 4.56
N ILE A 104 -7.70 -8.24 4.06
CA ILE A 104 -8.55 -7.05 3.93
C ILE A 104 -9.58 -7.27 2.83
N THR A 105 -9.17 -7.85 1.69
CA THR A 105 -10.09 -8.16 0.57
C THR A 105 -11.27 -9.00 1.04
N LYS A 106 -11.00 -10.09 1.77
CA LYS A 106 -12.05 -10.95 2.32
C LYS A 106 -12.91 -10.21 3.34
N LEU A 107 -12.29 -9.43 4.22
CA LEU A 107 -13.01 -8.65 5.24
C LEU A 107 -13.98 -7.65 4.60
N HIS A 108 -13.56 -6.95 3.54
CA HIS A 108 -14.40 -6.03 2.78
C HIS A 108 -15.62 -6.74 2.16
N THR A 109 -15.41 -7.91 1.56
CA THR A 109 -16.50 -8.71 0.98
C THR A 109 -17.53 -9.14 2.03
N GLU A 110 -17.09 -9.51 3.23
CA GLU A 110 -17.96 -9.99 4.31
C GLU A 110 -18.69 -8.84 5.04
N LEU A 111 -18.08 -7.66 5.15
CA LEU A 111 -18.69 -6.50 5.81
C LEU A 111 -19.71 -5.75 4.93
N GLU A 112 -19.65 -5.95 3.61
CA GLU A 112 -20.35 -5.17 2.59
C GLU A 112 -19.94 -3.68 2.53
N PRO A 113 -19.90 -3.05 1.33
CA PRO A 113 -19.42 -1.68 1.17
C PRO A 113 -20.13 -0.66 2.07
N SER A 114 -21.44 -0.85 2.29
CA SER A 114 -22.26 0.08 3.07
C SER A 114 -21.87 0.18 4.55
N LEU A 115 -21.24 -0.85 5.11
CA LEU A 115 -20.74 -0.84 6.48
C LEU A 115 -19.32 -0.26 6.54
N CYS A 116 -18.48 -0.56 5.55
CA CYS A 116 -17.12 -0.02 5.43
C CYS A 116 -17.11 1.52 5.40
N THR A 117 -18.00 2.15 4.63
CA THR A 117 -18.11 3.62 4.58
C THR A 117 -18.53 4.23 5.93
N ARG A 118 -19.26 3.48 6.77
CA ARG A 118 -19.70 3.96 8.09
C ARG A 118 -18.62 3.85 9.16
N LEU A 119 -17.67 2.91 9.01
CA LEU A 119 -16.55 2.77 9.95
C LEU A 119 -15.69 4.05 9.95
N PHE A 120 -15.45 4.63 8.79
CA PHE A 120 -14.69 5.88 8.69
C PHE A 120 -15.43 7.09 9.31
N ALA A 121 -16.73 7.21 9.08
CA ALA A 121 -17.57 8.26 9.69
C ALA A 121 -17.58 8.23 11.23
N SER A 122 -17.20 7.10 11.84
CA SER A 122 -17.04 6.97 13.30
C SER A 122 -15.66 7.34 13.83
N ILE A 123 -14.68 7.53 12.95
CA ILE A 123 -13.27 7.85 13.26
C ILE A 123 -12.94 9.32 12.95
N SER A 124 -13.89 10.11 12.43
CA SER A 124 -13.73 11.56 12.30
C SER A 124 -13.57 12.23 13.68
N LEU A 125 -12.32 12.33 14.13
CA LEU A 125 -11.84 13.13 15.27
C LEU A 125 -11.80 14.62 14.91
#